data_AF-A0A421ECC1-F1
#
_entry.id   AF-A0A421ECC1-F1
#
_cell.length_a   1.000
_cell.length_b   1.000
_cell.length_c   1.000
_cell.angle_alpha   90.00
_cell.angle_beta   90.00
_cell.angle_gamma   90.00
#
_symmetry.space_group_name_H-M   'P 1'
#
loop_
_entity.id
_entity.type
_entity.pdbx_description
1 polymer ?
#
loop_
_entity_poly.entity_id
_entity_poly.type
_entity_poly.pdbx_seq_one_letter_code
_entity_poly.pdbx_strand_id
1 'polypeptide(L)'
;MNAGDRVRVERAAQTYEGVLLPSSTPEHLVVKLDGGYNVGIDREGASVDVLESDVYDVESAQDEQSQSAIEFDDDLPTVSLISTGGTIASTVDYRTGAVTAQFDAEDVLRAVPDLAGMANYRGRVVANILSENMTPAVWQDLAQAVHEEIEAGADGIVVMHGTDTMQYSASALSFMLDTSVPIVFTGSQRSADRPSSDNVMNAVSAVEAATSDCAEVLVCMHADESDDRCALHRGTRVRKNHTSRRDAFETVGAKPLGEVDYDIDGESTVTFHREYTERDAADLALHDDIETDVELLKFSPGMDPSLLEAAAEDSEGVVIEGTGLGHVNTDWIGTIEELDIPVVMTSQCLEGRVCDRVYDTGRDLLDAGVTEGEDMLPGTAKVKLMWALANSDDVADTMQEPLAGEIQQRSTPWL
;
A
#
# COMPACT_ATOMS: atom_id res chain seq x y z
N MET A 1 -1.81 -24.57 -31.65
CA MET A 1 -3.02 -24.02 -31.04
C MET A 1 -2.53 -23.15 -29.91
N ASN A 2 -2.69 -21.85 -30.06
CA ASN A 2 -2.24 -20.83 -29.14
C ASN A 2 -3.47 -20.16 -28.52
N ALA A 3 -3.31 -19.52 -27.36
CA ALA A 3 -4.36 -18.64 -26.85
C ALA A 3 -4.59 -17.52 -27.89
N GLY A 4 -5.86 -17.19 -28.16
CA GLY A 4 -6.24 -16.25 -29.23
C GLY A 4 -6.68 -16.90 -30.54
N ASP A 5 -6.38 -18.18 -30.76
CA ASP A 5 -6.89 -18.94 -31.92
C ASP A 5 -8.42 -19.12 -31.82
N ARG A 6 -9.11 -19.01 -32.96
CA ARG A 6 -10.51 -19.48 -33.06
C ARG A 6 -10.50 -20.98 -33.30
N VAL A 7 -11.09 -21.72 -32.38
CA VAL A 7 -11.08 -23.18 -32.35
C VAL A 7 -12.48 -23.76 -32.36
N ARG A 8 -12.62 -24.95 -32.94
CA ARG A 8 -13.74 -25.85 -32.73
C ARG A 8 -13.28 -27.01 -31.87
N VAL A 9 -13.89 -27.18 -30.71
CA VAL A 9 -13.63 -28.27 -29.78
C VAL A 9 -14.83 -29.22 -29.81
N GLU A 10 -14.59 -30.47 -30.16
CA GLU A 10 -15.60 -31.53 -30.10
C GLU A 10 -15.27 -32.50 -28.97
N ARG A 11 -16.25 -32.76 -28.11
CA ARG A 11 -16.12 -33.77 -27.05
C ARG A 11 -17.44 -34.49 -26.85
N ALA A 12 -17.37 -35.81 -26.82
CA ALA A 12 -18.55 -36.68 -26.80
C ALA A 12 -19.56 -36.31 -27.91
N ALA A 13 -20.75 -35.82 -27.57
CA ALA A 13 -21.79 -35.40 -28.51
C ALA A 13 -21.97 -33.87 -28.60
N GLN A 14 -21.00 -33.11 -28.09
CA GLN A 14 -21.07 -31.64 -27.99
C GLN A 14 -19.95 -31.01 -28.81
N THR A 15 -20.29 -29.93 -29.50
CA THR A 15 -19.36 -29.09 -30.27
C THR A 15 -19.40 -27.69 -29.72
N TYR A 16 -18.22 -27.14 -29.45
CA TYR A 16 -18.00 -25.79 -28.96
C TYR A 16 -17.15 -25.05 -29.99
N GLU A 17 -17.55 -23.84 -30.36
CA GLU A 17 -16.77 -22.99 -31.26
C GLU A 17 -16.59 -21.62 -30.62
N GLY A 18 -15.35 -21.11 -30.65
CA GLY A 18 -15.02 -19.85 -30.01
C GLY A 18 -13.53 -19.60 -29.98
N VAL A 19 -13.12 -18.59 -29.21
CA VAL A 19 -11.71 -18.22 -29.04
C VAL A 19 -11.12 -19.03 -27.90
N LEU A 20 -9.97 -19.66 -28.14
CA LEU A 20 -9.23 -20.33 -27.06
C LEU A 20 -8.64 -19.28 -26.11
N LEU A 21 -8.98 -19.39 -24.83
CA LEU A 21 -8.41 -18.58 -23.76
C LEU A 21 -7.29 -19.34 -23.04
N PRO A 22 -6.39 -18.63 -22.33
CA PRO A 22 -5.49 -19.23 -21.37
C PRO A 22 -6.27 -20.07 -20.35
N SER A 23 -5.73 -21.25 -20.03
CA SER A 23 -6.28 -22.13 -18.99
C SER A 23 -5.36 -22.13 -17.78
N SER A 24 -5.93 -22.04 -16.59
CA SER A 24 -5.18 -22.17 -15.33
C SER A 24 -4.70 -23.60 -15.07
N THR A 25 -5.23 -24.60 -15.78
CA THR A 25 -4.81 -25.99 -15.65
C THR A 25 -4.60 -26.66 -17.02
N PRO A 26 -3.66 -27.63 -17.12
CA PRO A 26 -3.39 -28.32 -18.38
C PRO A 26 -4.46 -29.36 -18.74
N GLU A 27 -5.40 -29.69 -17.85
CA GLU A 27 -6.45 -30.69 -18.09
C GLU A 27 -7.64 -30.13 -18.86
N HIS A 28 -7.82 -28.81 -18.89
CA HIS A 28 -8.97 -28.17 -19.51
C HIS A 28 -8.58 -27.23 -20.65
N LEU A 29 -9.47 -27.11 -21.62
CA LEU A 29 -9.52 -26.02 -22.60
C LEU A 29 -10.55 -25.02 -22.09
N VAL A 30 -10.21 -23.74 -22.15
CA VAL A 30 -11.17 -22.67 -21.91
C VAL A 30 -11.48 -22.04 -23.26
N VAL A 31 -12.75 -22.07 -23.67
CA VAL A 31 -13.19 -21.50 -24.95
C VAL A 31 -14.22 -20.41 -24.67
N LYS A 32 -13.99 -19.21 -25.21
CA LYS A 32 -14.94 -18.10 -25.20
C LYS A 32 -15.85 -18.21 -26.40
N LEU A 33 -17.10 -18.56 -26.16
CA LEU A 33 -18.12 -18.72 -27.20
C LEU A 33 -18.50 -17.35 -27.80
N ASP A 34 -19.07 -17.34 -29.01
CA ASP A 34 -19.53 -16.12 -29.67
C ASP A 34 -20.58 -15.33 -28.83
N GLY A 35 -21.29 -16.01 -27.93
CA GLY A 35 -22.20 -15.38 -26.96
C GLY A 35 -21.52 -14.69 -25.77
N GLY A 36 -20.19 -14.69 -25.70
CA GLY A 36 -19.38 -14.04 -24.67
C GLY A 36 -19.09 -14.89 -23.41
N TYR A 37 -19.71 -16.06 -23.28
CA TYR A 37 -19.49 -16.97 -22.15
C TYR A 37 -18.23 -17.81 -22.33
N ASN A 38 -17.49 -17.99 -21.23
CA ASN A 38 -16.35 -18.91 -21.16
C ASN A 38 -16.83 -20.30 -20.73
N VAL A 39 -16.40 -21.35 -21.43
CA VAL A 39 -16.67 -22.75 -21.08
C VAL A 39 -15.37 -23.53 -20.88
N GLY A 40 -15.31 -24.31 -19.79
CA GLY A 40 -14.24 -25.27 -19.53
C GLY A 40 -14.58 -26.63 -20.12
N ILE A 41 -13.66 -27.21 -20.89
CA ILE A 41 -13.84 -28.49 -21.58
C ILE A 41 -12.64 -29.37 -21.21
N ASP A 42 -12.84 -30.56 -20.62
CA ASP A 42 -11.70 -31.44 -20.39
C ASP A 42 -11.02 -31.78 -21.72
N ARG A 43 -9.69 -31.71 -21.75
CA ARG A 43 -8.86 -32.11 -22.88
C ARG A 43 -8.94 -33.61 -23.14
N GLU A 44 -9.16 -34.40 -22.10
CA GLU A 44 -9.29 -35.85 -22.26
C GLU A 44 -10.55 -36.19 -23.08
N GLY A 45 -10.30 -36.81 -24.25
CA GLY A 45 -11.34 -37.19 -25.20
C GLY A 45 -11.92 -36.04 -26.02
N ALA A 46 -11.30 -34.85 -26.00
CA ALA A 46 -11.63 -33.74 -26.88
C ALA A 46 -10.77 -33.76 -28.15
N SER A 47 -11.37 -33.47 -29.31
CA SER A 47 -10.67 -33.13 -30.54
C SER A 47 -10.78 -31.63 -30.79
N VAL A 48 -9.67 -31.01 -31.20
CA VAL A 48 -9.62 -29.56 -31.45
C VAL A 48 -9.15 -29.28 -32.86
N ASP A 49 -9.97 -28.54 -33.59
CA ASP A 49 -9.64 -28.00 -34.90
C ASP A 49 -9.41 -26.48 -34.78
N VAL A 50 -8.26 -26.00 -35.22
CA VAL A 50 -8.01 -24.56 -35.35
C VAL A 50 -8.69 -24.10 -36.64
N LEU A 51 -9.70 -23.23 -36.51
CA LEU A 51 -10.45 -22.68 -37.63
C LEU A 51 -9.75 -21.45 -38.22
N GLU A 52 -9.18 -20.62 -37.36
CA GLU A 52 -8.44 -19.42 -37.72
C GLU A 52 -7.39 -19.14 -36.63
N SER A 53 -6.16 -18.84 -37.04
CA SER A 53 -5.05 -18.55 -36.12
C SER A 53 -4.93 -17.06 -35.83
N ASP A 54 -4.52 -16.72 -34.60
CA ASP A 54 -4.24 -15.34 -34.16
C ASP A 54 -5.39 -14.35 -34.41
N VAL A 55 -6.65 -14.79 -34.24
CA VAL A 55 -7.83 -13.92 -34.38
C VAL A 55 -7.82 -12.77 -33.37
N TYR A 56 -7.22 -13.04 -32.21
CA TYR A 56 -6.94 -12.05 -31.19
C TYR A 56 -5.49 -12.23 -30.77
N ASP A 57 -4.70 -11.18 -30.94
CA ASP A 57 -3.34 -11.16 -30.44
C ASP A 57 -3.40 -10.88 -28.93
N VAL A 58 -3.39 -11.97 -28.15
CA VAL A 58 -3.47 -11.91 -26.68
C VAL A 58 -2.12 -11.46 -26.10
N GLU A 59 -1.03 -11.51 -26.89
CA GLU A 59 0.30 -11.09 -26.47
C GLU A 59 0.57 -9.60 -26.83
N SER A 60 0.05 -9.08 -27.96
CA SER A 60 0.38 -7.72 -28.43
C SER A 60 -0.60 -6.60 -28.08
N ALA A 61 -1.64 -6.85 -27.26
CA ALA A 61 -2.49 -5.79 -26.71
C ALA A 61 -1.73 -4.77 -25.82
N GLN A 62 -0.41 -4.93 -25.67
CA GLN A 62 0.52 -4.05 -24.96
C GLN A 62 1.10 -2.91 -25.83
N ASP A 63 0.97 -2.96 -27.17
CA ASP A 63 1.83 -2.16 -28.07
C ASP A 63 1.15 -1.02 -28.86
N GLU A 64 -0.14 -0.72 -28.67
CA GLU A 64 -0.76 0.46 -29.32
C GLU A 64 -0.42 1.77 -28.58
N GLN A 65 0.85 2.17 -28.63
CA GLN A 65 1.31 3.50 -28.24
C GLN A 65 0.82 4.57 -29.23
N SER A 66 -0.34 5.17 -28.98
CA SER A 66 -0.63 6.49 -29.53
C SER A 66 0.12 7.53 -28.70
N GLN A 67 1.26 8.03 -29.20
CA GLN A 67 1.99 9.13 -28.57
C GLN A 67 1.11 10.40 -28.56
N SER A 68 0.42 10.62 -27.46
CA SER A 68 -0.28 11.87 -27.18
C SER A 68 0.63 12.69 -26.28
N ALA A 69 1.56 13.43 -26.87
CA ALA A 69 2.46 14.29 -26.11
C ALA A 69 1.66 15.20 -25.16
N ILE A 70 1.76 14.94 -23.86
CA ILE A 70 1.19 15.77 -22.81
C ILE A 70 1.94 17.12 -22.88
N GLU A 71 1.24 18.17 -23.31
CA GLU A 71 1.78 19.53 -23.22
C GLU A 71 1.65 20.00 -21.76
N PHE A 72 2.77 20.42 -21.18
CA PHE A 72 2.80 20.98 -19.84
C PHE A 72 2.27 22.42 -19.88
N ASP A 73 1.40 22.76 -18.94
CA ASP A 73 0.90 24.11 -18.72
C ASP A 73 1.67 24.76 -17.56
N ASP A 74 2.38 25.86 -17.81
CA ASP A 74 3.19 26.56 -16.80
C ASP A 74 2.35 27.08 -15.60
N ASP A 75 1.02 27.19 -15.75
CA ASP A 75 0.10 27.62 -14.70
C ASP A 75 -0.40 26.46 -13.79
N LEU A 76 -0.09 25.20 -14.13
CA LEU A 76 -0.50 24.01 -13.37
C LEU A 76 0.64 23.41 -12.54
N PRO A 77 0.35 22.87 -11.33
CA PRO A 77 1.33 22.15 -10.54
C PRO A 77 1.80 20.87 -11.24
N THR A 78 3.04 20.45 -10.99
CA THR A 78 3.58 19.19 -11.50
C THR A 78 3.40 18.08 -10.46
N VAL A 79 2.64 17.03 -10.79
CA VAL A 79 2.44 15.87 -9.93
C VAL A 79 3.11 14.64 -10.55
N SER A 80 3.96 13.96 -9.79
CA SER A 80 4.55 12.69 -10.21
C SER A 80 3.69 11.51 -9.77
N LEU A 81 3.26 10.70 -10.73
CA LEU A 81 2.49 9.48 -10.55
C LEU A 81 3.46 8.30 -10.54
N ILE A 82 3.73 7.77 -9.35
CA ILE A 82 4.66 6.67 -9.13
C ILE A 82 3.88 5.37 -8.93
N SER A 83 4.14 4.36 -9.77
CA SER A 83 3.54 3.03 -9.64
C SER A 83 4.51 2.05 -8.98
N THR A 84 4.01 1.34 -7.96
CA THR A 84 4.68 0.16 -7.39
C THR A 84 3.94 -1.13 -7.72
N GLY A 85 2.98 -1.07 -8.65
CA GLY A 85 1.96 -2.07 -8.89
C GLY A 85 0.60 -1.63 -8.34
N GLY A 86 -0.31 -2.57 -8.15
CA GLY A 86 -1.69 -2.27 -7.75
C GLY A 86 -2.59 -1.93 -8.95
N THR A 87 -3.87 -2.20 -8.76
CA THR A 87 -4.85 -2.28 -9.86
C THR A 87 -5.54 -0.96 -10.19
N ILE A 88 -5.11 0.17 -9.60
CA ILE A 88 -5.82 1.46 -9.71
C ILE A 88 -5.87 1.97 -11.16
N ALA A 89 -4.81 1.69 -11.93
CA ALA A 89 -4.74 1.94 -13.37
C ALA A 89 -4.59 0.61 -14.12
N SER A 90 -5.64 -0.21 -14.12
CA SER A 90 -5.71 -1.44 -14.92
C SER A 90 -6.90 -1.40 -15.87
N THR A 91 -6.71 -1.87 -17.11
CA THR A 91 -7.77 -1.93 -18.12
C THR A 91 -8.09 -3.37 -18.46
N VAL A 92 -9.38 -3.68 -18.69
CA VAL A 92 -9.80 -4.99 -19.21
C VAL A 92 -9.97 -4.93 -20.71
N ASP A 93 -9.28 -5.83 -21.40
CA ASP A 93 -9.61 -6.16 -22.77
C ASP A 93 -10.84 -7.09 -22.77
N TYR A 94 -12.02 -6.57 -23.09
CA TYR A 94 -13.25 -7.35 -23.14
C TYR A 94 -13.26 -8.43 -24.22
N ARG A 95 -12.35 -8.38 -25.21
CA ARG A 95 -12.22 -9.41 -26.26
C ARG A 95 -11.57 -10.66 -25.67
N THR A 96 -10.50 -10.50 -24.91
CA THR A 96 -9.74 -11.62 -24.30
C THR A 96 -10.12 -11.92 -22.86
N GLY A 97 -10.66 -10.95 -22.14
CA GLY A 97 -10.87 -10.96 -20.68
C GLY A 97 -9.59 -10.69 -19.87
N ALA A 98 -8.49 -10.31 -20.52
CA ALA A 98 -7.22 -9.99 -19.86
C ALA A 98 -7.28 -8.63 -19.15
N VAL A 99 -6.57 -8.51 -18.04
CA VAL A 99 -6.36 -7.25 -17.31
C VAL A 99 -4.92 -6.80 -17.55
N THR A 100 -4.72 -5.60 -18.09
CA THR A 100 -3.39 -5.02 -18.33
C THR A 100 -3.15 -3.87 -17.37
N ALA A 101 -1.99 -3.87 -16.70
CA ALA A 101 -1.55 -2.74 -15.88
C ALA A 101 -1.01 -1.61 -16.78
N GLN A 102 -1.28 -0.37 -16.39
CA GLN A 102 -0.88 0.84 -17.09
C GLN A 102 0.44 1.39 -16.53
N PHE A 103 1.35 1.86 -17.39
CA PHE A 103 2.75 2.10 -16.99
C PHE A 103 3.24 3.54 -17.16
N ASP A 104 2.64 4.34 -18.03
CA ASP A 104 2.99 5.75 -18.18
C ASP A 104 1.85 6.69 -17.77
N ALA A 105 2.14 7.99 -17.66
CA ALA A 105 1.14 8.99 -17.27
C ALA A 105 -0.01 9.08 -18.28
N GLU A 106 0.24 8.83 -19.57
CA GLU A 106 -0.81 8.85 -20.59
C GLU A 106 -1.81 7.71 -20.34
N ASP A 107 -1.32 6.54 -19.98
CA ASP A 107 -2.17 5.39 -19.66
C ASP A 107 -3.04 5.63 -18.44
N VAL A 108 -2.50 6.26 -17.38
CA VAL A 108 -3.27 6.63 -16.19
C VAL A 108 -4.35 7.65 -16.56
N LEU A 109 -4.03 8.65 -17.37
CA LEU A 109 -5.00 9.64 -17.85
C LEU A 109 -6.08 9.03 -18.75
N ARG A 110 -5.75 8.00 -19.53
CA ARG A 110 -6.76 7.23 -20.30
C ARG A 110 -7.69 6.44 -19.39
N ALA A 111 -7.14 5.87 -18.30
CA ALA A 111 -7.90 5.10 -17.33
C ALA A 111 -8.75 5.98 -16.42
N VAL A 112 -8.26 7.18 -16.08
CA VAL A 112 -8.91 8.17 -15.21
C VAL A 112 -8.91 9.54 -15.89
N PRO A 113 -9.83 9.79 -16.85
CA PRO A 113 -9.88 11.04 -17.60
C PRO A 113 -10.11 12.28 -16.74
N ASP A 114 -10.72 12.13 -15.56
CA ASP A 114 -11.01 13.19 -14.60
C ASP A 114 -9.74 13.89 -14.08
N LEU A 115 -8.58 13.24 -14.18
CA LEU A 115 -7.28 13.86 -13.88
C LEU A 115 -6.87 14.94 -14.90
N ALA A 116 -7.41 14.89 -16.12
CA ALA A 116 -7.00 15.81 -17.18
C ALA A 116 -7.26 17.27 -16.81
N GLY A 117 -6.20 18.08 -16.80
CA GLY A 117 -6.27 19.51 -16.50
C GLY A 117 -6.19 19.88 -15.02
N MET A 118 -6.06 18.91 -14.11
CA MET A 118 -5.82 19.19 -12.68
C MET A 118 -4.35 19.54 -12.40
N ALA A 119 -3.43 18.87 -13.11
CA ALA A 119 -1.98 19.02 -12.94
C ALA A 119 -1.23 18.62 -14.21
N ASN A 120 0.06 18.97 -14.27
CA ASN A 120 1.01 18.37 -15.20
C ASN A 120 1.50 17.04 -14.63
N TYR A 121 1.42 15.96 -15.41
CA TYR A 121 1.75 14.63 -14.90
C TYR A 121 3.09 14.11 -15.41
N ARG A 122 3.88 13.56 -14.50
CA ARG A 122 5.02 12.67 -14.81
C ARG A 122 4.65 11.26 -14.38
N GLY A 123 5.01 10.26 -15.18
CA GLY A 123 4.75 8.86 -14.87
C GLY A 123 6.07 8.13 -14.62
N ARG A 124 6.15 7.40 -13.50
CA ARG A 124 7.32 6.59 -13.16
C ARG A 124 6.90 5.23 -12.61
N VAL A 125 7.51 4.16 -13.09
CA VAL A 125 7.31 2.81 -12.54
C VAL A 125 8.53 2.44 -11.71
N VAL A 126 8.32 2.20 -10.42
CA VAL A 126 9.35 1.70 -9.51
C VAL A 126 9.29 0.18 -9.44
N ALA A 127 8.08 -0.37 -9.31
CA ALA A 127 7.85 -1.80 -9.26
C ALA A 127 6.51 -2.16 -9.92
N ASN A 128 6.32 -3.44 -10.25
CA ASN A 128 5.04 -3.98 -10.67
C ASN A 128 4.80 -5.30 -9.94
N ILE A 129 4.44 -5.21 -8.66
CA ILE A 129 4.24 -6.36 -7.78
C ILE A 129 2.90 -6.25 -7.05
N LEU A 130 2.37 -7.39 -6.63
CA LEU A 130 1.26 -7.42 -5.68
C LEU A 130 1.78 -6.99 -4.30
N SER A 131 1.00 -6.20 -3.56
CA SER A 131 1.43 -5.59 -2.29
C SER A 131 1.87 -6.61 -1.24
N GLU A 132 1.31 -7.81 -1.23
CA GLU A 132 1.71 -8.90 -0.33
C GLU A 132 3.14 -9.42 -0.58
N ASN A 133 3.75 -9.08 -1.73
CA ASN A 133 5.14 -9.40 -2.06
C ASN A 133 6.08 -8.19 -1.92
N MET A 134 5.60 -7.08 -1.33
CA MET A 134 6.41 -5.89 -1.09
C MET A 134 7.56 -6.20 -0.11
N THR A 135 8.73 -5.62 -0.35
CA THR A 135 9.94 -5.84 0.47
C THR A 135 10.60 -4.51 0.85
N PRO A 136 11.45 -4.49 1.90
CA PRO A 136 12.19 -3.28 2.28
C PRO A 136 13.04 -2.69 1.17
N ALA A 137 13.66 -3.51 0.32
CA ALA A 137 14.42 -3.05 -0.83
C ALA A 137 13.56 -2.21 -1.80
N VAL A 138 12.29 -2.60 -2.02
CA VAL A 138 11.37 -1.82 -2.86
C VAL A 138 10.97 -0.50 -2.17
N TRP A 139 10.93 -0.46 -0.84
CA TRP A 139 10.73 0.81 -0.11
C TRP A 139 11.90 1.78 -0.32
N GLN A 140 13.14 1.28 -0.32
CA GLN A 140 14.33 2.09 -0.62
C GLN A 140 14.29 2.61 -2.06
N ASP A 141 14.03 1.73 -3.04
CA ASP A 141 13.88 2.12 -4.45
C ASP A 141 12.77 3.18 -4.64
N LEU A 142 11.66 3.03 -3.91
CA LEU A 142 10.55 3.98 -3.91
C LEU A 142 10.95 5.31 -3.28
N ALA A 143 11.62 5.31 -2.12
CA ALA A 143 12.06 6.53 -1.44
C ALA A 143 13.05 7.33 -2.30
N GLN A 144 14.01 6.64 -2.94
CA GLN A 144 14.94 7.26 -3.90
C GLN A 144 14.20 7.85 -5.10
N ALA A 145 13.26 7.11 -5.69
CA ALA A 145 12.47 7.60 -6.81
C ALA A 145 11.65 8.84 -6.44
N VAL A 146 11.02 8.84 -5.27
CA VAL A 146 10.28 10.00 -4.74
C VAL A 146 11.21 11.19 -4.57
N HIS A 147 12.37 11.01 -3.92
CA HIS A 147 13.36 12.07 -3.73
C HIS A 147 13.79 12.70 -5.07
N GLU A 148 14.14 11.87 -6.07
CA GLU A 148 14.54 12.34 -7.40
C GLU A 148 13.45 13.13 -8.12
N GLU A 149 12.17 12.73 -7.98
CA GLU A 149 11.05 13.45 -8.59
C GLU A 149 10.83 14.82 -7.93
N ILE A 150 10.98 14.92 -6.60
CA ILE A 150 10.89 16.19 -5.86
C ILE A 150 12.07 17.09 -6.25
N GLU A 151 13.30 16.57 -6.32
CA GLU A 151 14.47 17.33 -6.81
C GLU A 151 14.30 17.83 -8.25
N ALA A 152 13.60 17.05 -9.09
CA ALA A 152 13.24 17.44 -10.45
C ALA A 152 12.08 18.45 -10.51
N GLY A 153 11.62 18.97 -9.37
CA GLY A 153 10.60 20.02 -9.27
C GLY A 153 9.17 19.50 -9.34
N ALA A 154 8.88 18.31 -8.81
CA ALA A 154 7.50 17.91 -8.57
C ALA A 154 6.91 18.67 -7.37
N ASP A 155 5.74 19.26 -7.57
CA ASP A 155 4.96 19.96 -6.52
C ASP A 155 4.19 18.99 -5.62
N GLY A 156 4.11 17.72 -5.99
CA GLY A 156 3.47 16.67 -5.21
C GLY A 156 3.68 15.30 -5.84
N ILE A 157 3.53 14.26 -5.02
CA ILE A 157 3.75 12.88 -5.43
C ILE A 157 2.50 12.06 -5.13
N VAL A 158 2.06 11.25 -6.09
CA VAL A 158 1.02 10.24 -5.87
C VAL A 158 1.62 8.86 -6.09
N VAL A 159 1.61 8.03 -5.04
CA VAL A 159 2.09 6.65 -5.09
C VAL A 159 0.91 5.70 -5.25
N MET A 160 0.77 5.13 -6.44
CA MET A 160 -0.20 4.09 -6.76
C MET A 160 0.32 2.75 -6.23
N HIS A 161 -0.33 2.24 -5.19
CA HIS A 161 0.16 1.10 -4.42
C HIS A 161 -0.95 0.05 -4.16
N GLY A 162 -0.57 -1.22 -4.03
CA GLY A 162 -1.50 -2.28 -3.62
C GLY A 162 -1.95 -2.12 -2.16
N THR A 163 -3.20 -2.45 -1.85
CA THR A 163 -3.79 -2.05 -0.57
C THR A 163 -3.33 -2.86 0.64
N ASP A 164 -2.80 -4.09 0.48
CA ASP A 164 -2.56 -4.99 1.61
C ASP A 164 -1.40 -4.54 2.51
N THR A 165 -0.36 -3.94 1.93
CA THR A 165 0.84 -3.50 2.66
C THR A 165 1.09 -1.99 2.59
N MET A 166 0.15 -1.22 2.02
CA MET A 166 0.28 0.23 1.84
C MET A 166 0.61 0.97 3.16
N GLN A 167 0.04 0.54 4.28
CA GLN A 167 0.34 1.12 5.61
C GLN A 167 1.82 1.00 6.00
N TYR A 168 2.50 -0.09 5.59
CA TYR A 168 3.92 -0.32 5.88
C TYR A 168 4.79 0.55 4.98
N SER A 169 4.52 0.59 3.67
CA SER A 169 5.23 1.43 2.72
C SER A 169 5.08 2.92 3.04
N ALA A 170 3.88 3.36 3.43
CA ALA A 170 3.65 4.72 3.87
C ALA A 170 4.41 5.04 5.16
N SER A 171 4.46 4.11 6.13
CA SER A 171 5.29 4.28 7.32
C SER A 171 6.78 4.36 6.98
N ALA A 172 7.26 3.53 6.04
CA ALA A 172 8.67 3.50 5.64
C ALA A 172 9.09 4.83 5.02
N LEU A 173 8.33 5.33 4.04
CA LEU A 173 8.60 6.63 3.44
C LEU A 173 8.49 7.79 4.43
N SER A 174 7.62 7.66 5.44
CA SER A 174 7.50 8.68 6.49
C SER A 174 8.77 8.83 7.33
N PHE A 175 9.59 7.78 7.46
CA PHE A 175 10.87 7.82 8.18
C PHE A 175 12.07 8.04 7.25
N MET A 176 11.98 7.57 6.00
CA MET A 176 13.06 7.67 5.02
C MET A 176 13.16 9.06 4.36
N LEU A 177 12.10 9.86 4.38
CA LEU A 177 12.05 11.14 3.68
C LEU A 177 11.62 12.28 4.60
N ASP A 178 12.45 13.31 4.68
CA ASP A 178 12.00 14.65 5.04
C ASP A 178 11.52 15.31 3.74
N THR A 179 10.21 15.58 3.63
CA THR A 179 9.62 16.07 2.38
C THR A 179 9.24 17.54 2.46
N SER A 180 9.51 18.30 1.40
CA SER A 180 9.03 19.68 1.24
C SER A 180 7.67 19.76 0.55
N VAL A 181 7.17 18.65 -0.01
CA VAL A 181 5.91 18.55 -0.76
C VAL A 181 5.05 17.36 -0.29
N PRO A 182 3.74 17.33 -0.58
CA PRO A 182 2.90 16.20 -0.21
C PRO A 182 3.28 14.90 -0.95
N ILE A 183 3.28 13.77 -0.23
CA ILE A 183 3.44 12.42 -0.79
C ILE A 183 2.21 11.60 -0.45
N VAL A 184 1.37 11.29 -1.44
CA VAL A 184 0.06 10.67 -1.21
C VAL A 184 0.01 9.26 -1.79
N PHE A 185 0.00 8.27 -0.92
CA PHE A 185 -0.30 6.89 -1.29
C PHE A 185 -1.79 6.71 -1.56
N THR A 186 -2.12 5.97 -2.60
CA THR A 186 -3.50 5.59 -2.91
C THR A 186 -3.58 4.25 -3.65
N GLY A 187 -4.79 3.69 -3.73
CA GLY A 187 -5.06 2.41 -4.37
C GLY A 187 -6.57 2.19 -4.55
N SER A 188 -6.95 0.95 -4.85
CA SER A 188 -8.36 0.57 -5.01
C SER A 188 -8.66 -0.78 -4.36
N GLN A 189 -9.75 -0.87 -3.60
CA GLN A 189 -10.29 -2.09 -3.00
C GLN A 189 -11.12 -2.90 -4.00
N ARG A 190 -11.62 -2.27 -5.04
CA ARG A 190 -12.31 -2.89 -6.18
C ARG A 190 -11.44 -2.72 -7.40
N SER A 191 -11.22 -3.82 -8.11
CA SER A 191 -10.46 -3.83 -9.36
C SER A 191 -10.97 -2.76 -10.33
N ALA A 192 -10.04 -2.00 -10.94
CA ALA A 192 -10.33 -0.85 -11.82
C ALA A 192 -11.18 -1.19 -13.05
N ASP A 193 -11.24 -2.46 -13.45
CA ASP A 193 -12.07 -2.93 -14.56
C ASP A 193 -13.57 -2.92 -14.27
N ARG A 194 -13.94 -2.72 -13.00
CA ARG A 194 -15.33 -2.72 -12.58
C ARG A 194 -15.89 -1.29 -12.62
N PRO A 195 -17.10 -1.09 -13.17
CA PRO A 195 -17.76 0.23 -13.12
C PRO A 195 -18.02 0.75 -11.70
N SER A 196 -18.00 -0.14 -10.70
CA SER A 196 -18.12 0.21 -9.28
C SER A 196 -16.75 0.33 -8.60
N SER A 197 -15.68 0.53 -9.36
CA SER A 197 -14.35 0.68 -8.77
C SER A 197 -14.26 2.01 -8.00
N ASP A 198 -13.51 1.98 -6.92
CA ASP A 198 -13.10 3.14 -6.14
C ASP A 198 -11.86 3.85 -6.72
N ASN A 199 -11.27 3.32 -7.80
CA ASN A 199 -10.02 3.81 -8.37
C ASN A 199 -10.07 5.28 -8.83
N VAL A 200 -11.14 5.69 -9.52
CA VAL A 200 -11.27 7.05 -10.07
C VAL A 200 -11.27 8.07 -8.93
N MET A 201 -12.21 7.93 -8.00
CA MET A 201 -12.35 8.85 -6.88
C MET A 201 -11.10 8.89 -5.99
N ASN A 202 -10.50 7.74 -5.70
CA ASN A 202 -9.25 7.69 -4.93
C ASN A 202 -8.10 8.39 -5.67
N ALA A 203 -7.95 8.18 -6.98
CA ALA A 203 -6.90 8.82 -7.78
C ALA A 203 -7.09 10.35 -7.86
N VAL A 204 -8.31 10.82 -8.16
CA VAL A 204 -8.62 12.26 -8.18
C VAL A 204 -8.35 12.88 -6.82
N SER A 205 -8.87 12.28 -5.75
CA SER A 205 -8.70 12.80 -4.38
C SER A 205 -7.23 12.78 -3.93
N ALA A 206 -6.45 11.79 -4.37
CA ALA A 206 -5.02 11.73 -4.07
C ALA A 206 -4.25 12.84 -4.79
N VAL A 207 -4.62 13.18 -6.04
CA VAL A 207 -4.03 14.31 -6.76
C VAL A 207 -4.40 15.64 -6.09
N GLU A 208 -5.66 15.84 -5.70
CA GLU A 208 -6.09 17.03 -4.94
C GLU A 208 -5.29 17.18 -3.63
N ALA A 209 -5.08 16.07 -2.91
CA ALA A 209 -4.26 16.08 -1.71
C ALA A 209 -2.78 16.35 -2.04
N ALA A 210 -2.27 15.84 -3.16
CA ALA A 210 -0.88 16.04 -3.59
C ALA A 210 -0.57 17.49 -3.98
N THR A 211 -1.58 18.26 -4.39
CA THR A 211 -1.45 19.69 -4.71
C THR A 211 -1.73 20.60 -3.51
N SER A 212 -2.08 20.04 -2.34
CA SER A 212 -2.33 20.80 -1.10
C SER A 212 -1.04 21.29 -0.41
N ASP A 213 -1.19 21.98 0.73
CA ASP A 213 -0.06 22.48 1.53
C ASP A 213 0.48 21.46 2.55
N CYS A 214 -0.07 20.25 2.63
CA CYS A 214 0.35 19.24 3.62
C CYS A 214 1.55 18.42 3.13
N ALA A 215 2.76 18.88 3.44
CA ALA A 215 4.01 18.20 3.14
C ALA A 215 4.31 17.07 4.14
N GLU A 216 3.48 16.03 4.08
CA GLU A 216 3.67 14.78 4.81
C GLU A 216 3.44 13.58 3.88
N VAL A 217 3.81 12.39 4.37
CA VAL A 217 3.39 11.14 3.76
C VAL A 217 1.97 10.80 4.22
N LEU A 218 1.05 10.74 3.26
CA LEU A 218 -0.38 10.49 3.48
C LEU A 218 -0.82 9.20 2.80
N VAL A 219 -1.91 8.62 3.29
CA VAL A 219 -2.73 7.65 2.57
C VAL A 219 -4.09 8.28 2.29
N CYS A 220 -4.51 8.30 1.03
CA CYS A 220 -5.80 8.80 0.57
C CYS A 220 -6.66 7.64 0.04
N MET A 221 -7.74 7.34 0.73
CA MET A 221 -8.71 6.28 0.40
C MET A 221 -10.12 6.74 0.81
N HIS A 222 -11.18 6.13 0.28
CA HIS A 222 -12.58 6.38 0.71
C HIS A 222 -12.74 6.54 2.22
N ALA A 223 -13.44 7.60 2.64
CA ALA A 223 -13.73 7.85 4.05
C ALA A 223 -14.90 7.01 4.59
N ASP A 224 -15.83 6.65 3.71
CA ASP A 224 -16.97 5.78 3.99
C ASP A 224 -17.32 4.94 2.73
N GLU A 225 -18.42 4.18 2.75
CA GLU A 225 -18.79 3.32 1.62
C GLU A 225 -19.30 4.09 0.38
N SER A 226 -19.64 5.38 0.54
CA SER A 226 -20.18 6.23 -0.53
C SER A 226 -19.08 6.88 -1.36
N ASP A 227 -19.42 7.28 -2.58
CA ASP A 227 -18.51 7.97 -3.49
C ASP A 227 -18.59 9.51 -3.31
N ASP A 228 -18.51 9.96 -2.05
CA ASP A 228 -18.68 11.38 -1.67
C ASP A 228 -17.37 12.03 -1.18
N ARG A 229 -16.54 11.28 -0.44
CA ARG A 229 -15.30 11.79 0.18
C ARG A 229 -14.22 10.72 0.39
N CYS A 230 -12.97 11.15 0.29
CA CYS A 230 -11.80 10.37 0.72
C CYS A 230 -11.26 10.92 2.05
N ALA A 231 -10.76 10.03 2.91
CA ALA A 231 -10.05 10.39 4.12
C ALA A 231 -8.55 10.49 3.83
N LEU A 232 -7.90 11.48 4.44
CA LEU A 232 -6.45 11.65 4.44
C LEU A 232 -5.89 11.18 5.78
N HIS A 233 -5.13 10.10 5.74
CA HIS A 233 -4.50 9.49 6.91
C HIS A 233 -3.00 9.82 6.91
N ARG A 234 -2.43 10.19 8.05
CA ARG A 234 -0.97 10.26 8.21
C ARG A 234 -0.38 8.86 8.05
N GLY A 235 0.66 8.72 7.24
CA GLY A 235 1.24 7.42 6.82
C GLY A 235 1.65 6.50 7.99
N THR A 236 2.05 7.08 9.11
CA THR A 236 2.46 6.36 10.33
C THR A 236 1.31 6.01 11.29
N ARG A 237 0.08 6.44 10.98
CA ARG A 237 -1.12 6.23 11.82
C ARG A 237 -2.25 5.51 11.10
N VAL A 238 -2.05 5.13 9.86
CA VAL A 238 -3.04 4.45 9.04
C VAL A 238 -2.96 2.93 9.21
N ARG A 239 -4.10 2.26 9.26
CA ARG A 239 -4.17 0.79 9.23
C ARG A 239 -5.31 0.33 8.33
N LYS A 240 -5.08 -0.73 7.55
CA LYS A 240 -6.14 -1.45 6.83
C LYS A 240 -6.90 -2.34 7.82
N ASN A 241 -8.04 -1.85 8.30
CA ASN A 241 -8.88 -2.51 9.31
C ASN A 241 -9.96 -3.42 8.69
N HIS A 242 -10.28 -3.28 7.40
CA HIS A 242 -11.17 -4.19 6.69
C HIS A 242 -10.49 -4.87 5.51
N THR A 243 -10.86 -6.13 5.25
CA THR A 243 -10.28 -6.94 4.16
C THR A 243 -10.82 -6.61 2.77
N SER A 244 -11.79 -5.68 2.64
CA SER A 244 -12.53 -5.52 1.38
C SER A 244 -13.47 -4.32 1.28
N ARG A 245 -13.83 -3.62 2.35
CA ARG A 245 -14.65 -2.40 2.22
C ARG A 245 -13.83 -1.29 1.56
N ARG A 246 -14.51 -0.29 0.97
CA ARG A 246 -13.83 0.88 0.37
C ARG A 246 -13.16 1.73 1.46
N ASP A 247 -13.88 1.95 2.55
CA ASP A 247 -13.41 2.55 3.81
C ASP A 247 -12.60 1.56 4.68
N ALA A 248 -11.73 0.76 4.05
CA ALA A 248 -10.92 -0.21 4.76
C ALA A 248 -9.80 0.42 5.59
N PHE A 249 -9.37 1.62 5.26
CA PHE A 249 -8.26 2.30 5.93
C PHE A 249 -8.79 3.24 7.00
N GLU A 250 -8.22 3.15 8.19
CA GLU A 250 -8.61 3.96 9.33
C GLU A 250 -7.36 4.57 9.97
N THR A 251 -7.50 5.81 10.47
CA THR A 251 -6.50 6.38 11.38
C THR A 251 -6.71 5.76 12.75
N VAL A 252 -5.67 5.15 13.31
CA VAL A 252 -5.71 4.57 14.65
C VAL A 252 -5.19 5.60 15.65
N GLY A 253 -5.93 5.78 16.74
CA GLY A 253 -5.57 6.77 17.73
C GLY A 253 -5.81 8.20 17.26
N ALA A 254 -6.69 8.45 16.29
CA ALA A 254 -7.23 9.77 15.95
C ALA A 254 -8.34 9.69 14.89
N LYS A 255 -9.06 10.81 14.69
CA LYS A 255 -9.77 11.05 13.43
C LYS A 255 -8.76 11.23 12.28
N PRO A 256 -9.13 11.02 11.00
CA PRO A 256 -8.31 11.39 9.84
C PRO A 256 -7.65 12.77 9.96
N LEU A 257 -6.47 12.93 9.35
CA LEU A 257 -5.73 14.20 9.35
C LEU A 257 -6.52 15.26 8.58
N GLY A 258 -7.14 14.84 7.48
CA GLY A 258 -8.06 15.62 6.69
C GLY A 258 -9.01 14.75 5.87
N GLU A 259 -9.76 15.40 5.00
CA GLU A 259 -10.68 14.81 4.05
C GLU A 259 -10.62 15.57 2.72
N VAL A 260 -10.96 14.86 1.64
CA VAL A 260 -11.18 15.43 0.31
C VAL A 260 -12.63 15.16 -0.05
N ASP A 261 -13.40 16.23 -0.22
CA ASP A 261 -14.74 16.16 -0.78
C ASP A 261 -14.63 15.93 -2.29
N TYR A 262 -15.18 14.83 -2.79
CA TYR A 262 -15.11 14.45 -4.20
C TYR A 262 -16.34 14.96 -4.94
N ASP A 263 -16.15 15.95 -5.81
CA ASP A 263 -17.19 16.50 -6.69
C ASP A 263 -18.50 16.88 -5.96
N ILE A 264 -18.38 17.43 -4.75
CA ILE A 264 -19.53 18.00 -4.05
C ILE A 264 -19.80 19.39 -4.62
N ASP A 265 -20.90 19.52 -5.37
CA ASP A 265 -21.33 20.76 -6.04
C ASP A 265 -20.40 21.25 -7.19
N GLY A 266 -19.59 20.36 -7.79
CA GLY A 266 -18.74 20.68 -8.95
C GLY A 266 -17.35 21.20 -8.60
N GLU A 267 -16.96 21.18 -7.32
CA GLU A 267 -15.63 21.56 -6.84
C GLU A 267 -15.13 20.51 -5.84
N SER A 268 -13.86 20.09 -5.97
CA SER A 268 -13.18 19.30 -4.94
C SER A 268 -12.61 20.23 -3.88
N THR A 269 -12.69 19.85 -2.60
CA THR A 269 -12.10 20.63 -1.50
C THR A 269 -11.30 19.74 -0.57
N VAL A 270 -10.07 20.14 -0.26
CA VAL A 270 -9.22 19.49 0.74
C VAL A 270 -9.33 20.23 2.06
N THR A 271 -9.71 19.53 3.13
CA THR A 271 -9.82 20.10 4.48
C THR A 271 -8.96 19.32 5.46
N PHE A 272 -8.11 20.00 6.22
CA PHE A 272 -7.34 19.41 7.33
C PHE A 272 -7.94 19.81 8.68
N HIS A 273 -8.02 18.86 9.61
CA HIS A 273 -8.64 19.06 10.92
C HIS A 273 -7.64 19.10 12.08
N ARG A 274 -6.37 18.84 11.82
CA ARG A 274 -5.28 18.79 12.80
C ARG A 274 -4.02 19.41 12.20
N GLU A 275 -3.05 19.72 13.05
CA GLU A 275 -1.76 20.28 12.63
C GLU A 275 -1.00 19.30 11.73
N TYR A 276 -0.42 19.85 10.69
CA TYR A 276 0.41 19.16 9.71
C TYR A 276 1.65 19.99 9.36
N THR A 277 2.66 19.34 8.77
CA THR A 277 3.84 20.03 8.24
C THR A 277 3.47 20.79 6.96
N GLU A 278 3.59 22.12 6.99
CA GLU A 278 3.34 22.97 5.82
C GLU A 278 4.40 22.74 4.73
N ARG A 279 4.00 22.91 3.47
CA ARG A 279 4.87 22.92 2.30
C ARG A 279 6.10 23.82 2.53
N ASP A 280 7.26 23.33 2.12
CA ASP A 280 8.57 23.98 2.27
C ASP A 280 8.98 24.32 3.73
N ALA A 281 8.32 23.73 4.74
CA ALA A 281 8.72 23.90 6.14
C ALA A 281 9.99 23.10 6.52
N ALA A 282 10.32 22.07 5.74
CA ALA A 282 11.53 21.26 5.87
C ALA A 282 12.27 21.20 4.52
N ASP A 283 13.60 21.11 4.59
CA ASP A 283 14.43 20.82 3.42
C ASP A 283 14.30 19.34 3.05
N LEU A 284 14.27 19.03 1.75
CA LEU A 284 14.22 17.65 1.26
C LEU A 284 15.48 16.89 1.72
N ALA A 285 15.29 15.74 2.38
CA ALA A 285 16.38 14.84 2.75
C ALA A 285 15.96 13.36 2.60
N LEU A 286 16.96 12.50 2.38
CA LEU A 286 16.80 11.06 2.21
C LEU A 286 17.64 10.29 3.24
N HIS A 287 16.99 9.38 3.95
CA HIS A 287 17.53 8.51 4.99
C HIS A 287 17.02 7.07 4.76
N ASP A 288 17.38 6.49 3.61
CA ASP A 288 16.78 5.24 3.10
C ASP A 288 17.51 3.96 3.54
N ASP A 289 18.59 4.05 4.31
CA ASP A 289 19.20 2.87 4.93
C ASP A 289 18.19 2.17 5.87
N ILE A 290 18.15 0.83 5.84
CA ILE A 290 17.19 0.05 6.64
C ILE A 290 17.79 -1.32 7.02
N GLU A 291 17.66 -1.70 8.30
CA GLU A 291 17.98 -3.04 8.78
C GLU A 291 16.77 -3.96 8.54
N THR A 292 16.95 -5.03 7.77
CA THR A 292 15.85 -5.89 7.35
C THR A 292 15.56 -7.04 8.31
N ASP A 293 16.53 -7.40 9.13
CA ASP A 293 16.47 -8.54 10.04
C ASP A 293 15.76 -8.14 11.34
N VAL A 294 14.49 -7.73 11.21
CA VAL A 294 13.63 -7.32 12.33
C VAL A 294 12.32 -8.09 12.31
N GLU A 295 11.98 -8.69 13.44
CA GLU A 295 10.77 -9.51 13.56
C GLU A 295 9.62 -8.79 14.27
N LEU A 296 8.39 -9.16 13.89
CA LEU A 296 7.16 -8.72 14.57
C LEU A 296 6.46 -9.95 15.14
N LEU A 297 6.56 -10.13 16.45
CA LEU A 297 6.06 -11.30 17.15
C LEU A 297 4.77 -10.98 17.91
N LYS A 298 3.67 -11.58 17.48
CA LYS A 298 2.41 -11.48 18.21
C LYS A 298 2.36 -12.46 19.37
N PHE A 299 2.30 -11.93 20.59
CA PHE A 299 2.16 -12.74 21.78
C PHE A 299 0.75 -13.36 21.87
N SER A 300 0.65 -14.59 22.38
CA SER A 300 -0.66 -15.21 22.66
C SER A 300 -0.62 -16.12 23.91
N PRO A 301 -1.77 -16.37 24.57
CA PRO A 301 -1.79 -17.22 25.76
C PRO A 301 -1.29 -18.64 25.49
N GLY A 302 -0.31 -19.08 26.27
CA GLY A 302 0.29 -20.41 26.15
C GLY A 302 1.39 -20.53 25.09
N MET A 303 1.84 -19.40 24.53
CA MET A 303 2.99 -19.35 23.63
C MET A 303 4.28 -19.67 24.39
N ASP A 304 5.08 -20.58 23.83
CA ASP A 304 6.34 -21.04 24.42
C ASP A 304 7.44 -19.97 24.26
N PRO A 305 8.24 -19.65 25.29
CA PRO A 305 9.33 -18.68 25.19
C PRO A 305 10.36 -19.01 24.09
N SER A 306 10.54 -20.29 23.74
CA SER A 306 11.44 -20.69 22.64
C SER A 306 11.04 -20.13 21.27
N LEU A 307 9.78 -19.69 21.09
CA LEU A 307 9.37 -18.99 19.88
C LEU A 307 9.91 -17.56 19.81
N LEU A 308 10.13 -16.91 20.96
CA LEU A 308 10.84 -15.63 21.01
C LEU A 308 12.33 -15.85 20.72
N GLU A 309 12.95 -16.86 21.32
CA GLU A 309 14.34 -17.22 21.06
C GLU A 309 14.57 -17.47 19.56
N ALA A 310 13.70 -18.28 18.94
CA ALA A 310 13.78 -18.58 17.52
C ALA A 310 13.54 -17.34 16.63
N ALA A 311 12.70 -16.40 17.06
CA ALA A 311 12.50 -15.15 16.33
C ALA A 311 13.70 -14.20 16.48
N ALA A 312 14.43 -14.29 17.60
CA ALA A 312 15.57 -13.43 17.90
C ALA A 312 16.92 -13.98 17.39
N GLU A 313 17.02 -15.28 17.10
CA GLU A 313 18.30 -15.98 16.81
C GLU A 313 19.12 -15.32 15.68
N ASP A 314 18.46 -14.87 14.61
CA ASP A 314 19.08 -14.21 13.45
C ASP A 314 18.50 -12.79 13.22
N SER A 315 17.93 -12.15 14.24
CA SER A 315 17.35 -10.81 14.15
C SER A 315 18.21 -9.77 14.85
N GLU A 316 18.27 -8.57 14.30
CA GLU A 316 18.89 -7.39 14.90
C GLU A 316 17.90 -6.60 15.78
N GLY A 317 16.62 -6.97 15.79
CA GLY A 317 15.62 -6.40 16.70
C GLY A 317 14.28 -7.13 16.65
N VAL A 318 13.49 -7.02 17.72
CA VAL A 318 12.16 -7.65 17.81
C VAL A 318 11.12 -6.66 18.31
N VAL A 319 10.02 -6.55 17.57
CA VAL A 319 8.79 -5.89 18.04
C VAL A 319 7.83 -6.94 18.57
N ILE A 320 7.36 -6.78 19.80
CA ILE A 320 6.37 -7.66 20.41
C ILE A 320 5.00 -6.99 20.36
N GLU A 321 4.00 -7.67 19.77
CA GLU A 321 2.59 -7.27 19.87
C GLU A 321 1.99 -7.90 21.14
N GLY A 322 2.21 -7.24 22.27
CA GLY A 322 1.81 -7.66 23.61
C GLY A 322 0.32 -7.47 23.90
N THR A 323 -0.13 -7.92 25.08
CA THR A 323 -1.55 -7.80 25.48
C THR A 323 -1.82 -6.51 26.24
N GLY A 324 -3.01 -5.92 26.06
CA GLY A 324 -3.50 -4.82 26.90
C GLY A 324 -2.56 -3.61 26.90
N LEU A 325 -1.93 -3.32 28.03
CA LEU A 325 -0.99 -2.20 28.19
C LEU A 325 0.45 -2.53 27.76
N GLY A 326 0.72 -3.70 27.15
CA GLY A 326 2.08 -4.09 26.76
C GLY A 326 2.63 -5.31 27.51
N HIS A 327 1.81 -6.32 27.79
CA HIS A 327 2.23 -7.45 28.62
C HIS A 327 2.42 -8.75 27.84
N VAL A 328 3.39 -9.54 28.28
CA VAL A 328 3.58 -10.96 27.96
C VAL A 328 3.37 -11.83 29.20
N ASN A 329 3.48 -13.15 29.07
CA ASN A 329 3.55 -14.03 30.23
C ASN A 329 4.85 -13.78 31.01
N THR A 330 4.81 -13.84 32.34
CA THR A 330 6.00 -13.68 33.19
C THR A 330 7.13 -14.64 32.87
N ASP A 331 6.82 -15.84 32.35
CA ASP A 331 7.83 -16.83 31.97
C ASP A 331 8.68 -16.39 30.76
N TRP A 332 8.27 -15.35 30.02
CA TRP A 332 9.04 -14.76 28.92
C TRP A 332 10.05 -13.72 29.39
N ILE A 333 9.93 -13.19 30.61
CA ILE A 333 10.77 -12.09 31.09
C ILE A 333 12.24 -12.49 31.09
N GLY A 334 12.55 -13.70 31.59
CA GLY A 334 13.93 -14.21 31.60
C GLY A 334 14.50 -14.36 30.20
N THR A 335 13.71 -14.87 29.24
CA THR A 335 14.13 -14.95 27.83
C THR A 335 14.40 -13.56 27.25
N ILE A 336 13.54 -12.57 27.54
CA ILE A 336 13.71 -11.19 27.07
C ILE A 336 14.98 -10.56 27.65
N GLU A 337 15.23 -10.74 28.94
CA GLU A 337 16.44 -10.22 29.62
C GLU A 337 17.74 -10.80 29.04
N GLU A 338 17.69 -12.01 28.49
CA GLU A 338 18.83 -12.69 27.85
C GLU A 338 19.07 -12.26 26.39
N LEU A 339 18.19 -11.47 25.78
CA LEU A 339 18.37 -10.98 24.41
C LEU A 339 19.33 -9.80 24.36
N ASP A 340 20.38 -9.90 23.54
CA ASP A 340 21.36 -8.84 23.28
C ASP A 340 20.95 -7.90 22.12
N ILE A 341 19.65 -7.81 21.81
CA ILE A 341 19.08 -7.00 20.72
C ILE A 341 17.93 -6.12 21.22
N PRO A 342 17.62 -4.99 20.56
CA PRO A 342 16.50 -4.15 20.94
C PRO A 342 15.15 -4.88 20.88
N VAL A 343 14.41 -4.82 21.99
CA VAL A 343 13.04 -5.34 22.10
C VAL A 343 12.08 -4.18 22.30
N VAL A 344 11.14 -3.99 21.37
CA VAL A 344 10.13 -2.93 21.42
C VAL A 344 8.76 -3.53 21.74
N MET A 345 8.10 -3.04 22.79
CA MET A 345 6.75 -3.47 23.16
C MET A 345 5.68 -2.62 22.52
N THR A 346 4.75 -3.26 21.82
CA THR A 346 3.51 -2.67 21.30
C THR A 346 2.30 -3.46 21.82
N SER A 347 1.08 -3.08 21.42
CA SER A 347 -0.14 -3.74 21.88
C SER A 347 -0.98 -4.31 20.75
N GLN A 348 -1.61 -5.45 21.03
CA GLN A 348 -2.71 -6.03 20.23
C GLN A 348 -3.95 -5.14 20.28
N CYS A 349 -4.09 -4.33 21.34
CA CYS A 349 -5.07 -3.27 21.39
C CYS A 349 -4.56 -2.11 20.51
N LEU A 350 -5.06 -2.06 19.27
CA LEU A 350 -4.66 -1.04 18.29
C LEU A 350 -4.88 0.38 18.81
N GLU A 351 -6.02 0.59 19.48
CA GLU A 351 -6.32 1.82 20.21
C GLU A 351 -5.75 1.73 21.63
N GLY A 352 -4.89 2.67 21.98
CA GLY A 352 -4.33 2.78 23.32
C GLY A 352 -2.86 3.15 23.32
N ARG A 353 -2.28 3.19 24.53
CA ARG A 353 -0.86 3.44 24.78
C ARG A 353 -0.34 2.33 25.68
N VAL A 354 0.81 1.78 25.32
CA VAL A 354 1.60 0.89 26.18
C VAL A 354 2.01 1.63 27.45
N CYS A 355 1.86 0.99 28.60
CA CYS A 355 2.26 1.57 29.87
C CYS A 355 2.69 0.47 30.82
N ASP A 356 3.99 0.19 30.81
CA ASP A 356 4.57 -0.92 31.54
C ASP A 356 4.81 -0.58 33.02
N ARG A 357 4.33 0.57 33.50
CA ARG A 357 4.55 1.04 34.88
C ARG A 357 3.41 0.70 35.84
N VAL A 358 2.25 0.27 35.31
CA VAL A 358 1.02 0.04 36.08
C VAL A 358 1.05 -1.29 36.81
N TYR A 359 1.52 -2.36 36.16
CA TYR A 359 1.55 -3.72 36.69
C TYR A 359 3.00 -4.18 36.92
N ASP A 360 3.19 -5.09 37.88
CA ASP A 360 4.53 -5.63 38.20
C ASP A 360 5.19 -6.25 36.96
N THR A 361 4.44 -7.01 36.15
CA THR A 361 4.94 -7.59 34.89
C THR A 361 5.50 -6.57 33.92
N GLY A 362 4.90 -5.38 33.82
CA GLY A 362 5.45 -4.33 32.97
C GLY A 362 6.76 -3.77 33.52
N ARG A 363 6.86 -3.60 34.85
CA ARG A 363 8.09 -3.11 35.48
C ARG A 363 9.23 -4.09 35.29
N ASP A 364 8.93 -5.38 35.42
CA ASP A 364 9.89 -6.44 35.16
C ASP A 364 10.35 -6.44 33.68
N LEU A 365 9.47 -6.10 32.73
CA LEU A 365 9.84 -5.93 31.31
C LEU A 365 10.76 -4.72 31.08
N LEU A 366 10.49 -3.59 31.73
CA LEU A 366 11.37 -2.42 31.69
C LEU A 366 12.75 -2.73 32.30
N ASP A 367 12.76 -3.44 33.43
CA ASP A 367 14.01 -3.87 34.07
C ASP A 367 14.77 -4.89 33.19
N ALA A 368 14.06 -5.67 32.36
CA ALA A 368 14.62 -6.56 31.34
C ALA A 368 15.08 -5.85 30.05
N GLY A 369 14.99 -4.52 29.97
CA GLY A 369 15.51 -3.74 28.84
C GLY A 369 14.53 -3.50 27.69
N VAL A 370 13.24 -3.78 27.87
CA VAL A 370 12.22 -3.51 26.86
C VAL A 370 12.01 -2.01 26.67
N THR A 371 11.96 -1.59 25.39
CA THR A 371 11.59 -0.22 25.00
C THR A 371 10.09 -0.11 24.80
N GLU A 372 9.44 0.83 25.51
CA GLU A 372 8.01 1.11 25.34
C GLU A 372 7.77 1.71 23.94
N GLY A 373 6.94 1.06 23.11
CA GLY A 373 6.52 1.56 21.79
C GLY A 373 5.41 2.61 21.85
N GLU A 374 5.11 3.13 23.04
CA GLU A 374 4.13 4.19 23.29
C GLU A 374 2.74 3.86 22.71
N ASP A 375 2.23 4.68 21.79
CA ASP A 375 0.96 4.46 21.08
C ASP A 375 1.16 4.20 19.59
N MET A 376 2.35 3.71 19.21
CA MET A 376 2.63 3.29 17.84
C MET A 376 1.83 2.04 17.46
N LEU A 377 1.44 1.99 16.20
CA LEU A 377 0.93 0.75 15.59
C LEU A 377 2.04 -0.30 15.53
N PRO A 378 1.75 -1.60 15.77
CA PRO A 378 2.76 -2.66 15.73
C PRO A 378 3.53 -2.72 14.41
N GLY A 379 2.83 -2.56 13.28
CA GLY A 379 3.45 -2.53 11.96
C GLY A 379 4.35 -1.31 11.73
N THR A 380 3.93 -0.13 12.22
CA THR A 380 4.74 1.09 12.15
C THR A 380 5.95 1.00 13.07
N ALA A 381 5.82 0.41 14.26
CA ALA A 381 6.94 0.17 15.17
C ALA A 381 7.97 -0.79 14.56
N LYS A 382 7.54 -1.84 13.82
CA LYS A 382 8.47 -2.69 13.05
C LYS A 382 9.27 -1.86 12.06
N VAL A 383 8.59 -1.07 11.23
CA VAL A 383 9.25 -0.26 10.20
C VAL A 383 10.17 0.80 10.83
N LYS A 384 9.76 1.43 11.93
CA LYS A 384 10.60 2.39 12.65
C LYS A 384 11.82 1.73 13.26
N LEU A 385 11.70 0.53 13.84
CA LEU A 385 12.84 -0.20 14.40
C LEU A 385 13.85 -0.58 13.32
N MET A 386 13.37 -1.08 12.18
CA MET A 386 14.20 -1.35 11.00
C MET A 386 14.98 -0.11 10.56
N TRP A 387 14.33 1.06 10.52
CA TRP A 387 14.97 2.31 10.16
C TRP A 387 15.95 2.82 11.25
N ALA A 388 15.56 2.76 12.52
CA ALA A 388 16.34 3.27 13.64
C ALA A 388 17.65 2.49 13.84
N LEU A 389 17.63 1.17 13.64
CA LEU A 389 18.83 0.31 13.68
C LEU A 389 19.89 0.74 12.65
N ALA A 390 19.46 1.25 11.49
CA ALA A 390 20.37 1.67 10.42
C ALA A 390 20.77 3.15 10.51
N ASN A 391 19.94 4.01 11.10
CA ASN A 391 20.09 5.47 11.02
C ASN A 391 20.36 6.15 12.38
N SER A 392 20.41 5.42 13.49
CA SER A 392 20.61 5.99 14.83
C SER A 392 21.66 5.27 15.67
N ASP A 393 22.39 6.07 16.46
CA ASP A 393 23.32 5.57 17.48
C ASP A 393 22.58 5.10 18.76
N ASP A 394 21.37 5.60 19.01
CA ASP A 394 20.55 5.24 20.18
C ASP A 394 19.15 4.82 19.74
N VAL A 395 19.01 3.52 19.48
CA VAL A 395 17.78 2.91 18.97
C VAL A 395 16.63 3.05 19.97
N ALA A 396 16.89 2.89 21.27
CA ALA A 396 15.84 2.94 22.29
C ALA A 396 15.24 4.36 22.39
N ASP A 397 16.09 5.38 22.46
CA ASP A 397 15.65 6.77 22.50
C ASP A 397 14.92 7.15 21.19
N THR A 398 15.46 6.74 20.03
CA THR A 398 14.86 7.01 18.72
C THR A 398 13.48 6.38 18.60
N MET A 399 13.29 5.17 19.11
CA MET A 399 11.99 4.51 19.11
C MET A 399 10.94 5.27 19.92
N GLN A 400 11.33 5.99 20.96
CA GLN A 400 10.43 6.80 21.81
C GLN A 400 10.27 8.25 21.33
N GLU A 401 11.15 8.75 20.46
CA GLU A 401 11.07 10.09 19.89
C GLU A 401 10.01 10.16 18.77
N PRO A 402 9.05 11.11 18.79
CA PRO A 402 8.12 11.30 17.68
C PRO A 402 8.82 11.91 16.46
N LEU A 403 9.00 11.14 15.39
CA LEU A 403 9.69 11.59 14.17
C LEU A 403 8.71 12.05 13.07
N ALA A 404 7.66 11.27 12.84
CA ALA A 404 6.71 11.47 11.73
C ALA A 404 5.26 11.26 12.18
N GLY A 405 4.94 11.69 13.41
CA GLY A 405 3.59 11.65 13.99
C GLY A 405 3.08 10.26 14.39
N GLU A 406 3.97 9.27 14.43
CA GLU A 406 3.74 7.90 14.87
C GLU A 406 3.51 7.80 16.39
N ILE A 407 3.98 8.77 17.18
CA ILE A 407 3.74 8.90 18.63
C ILE A 407 2.99 10.20 18.93
N GLN A 408 1.95 10.12 19.76
CA GLN A 408 1.27 11.30 20.30
C GLN A 408 1.87 11.66 21.65
N GLN A 409 1.85 12.94 22.03
CA GLN A 409 2.26 13.33 23.39
C GLN A 409 1.25 12.89 24.46
N ARG A 410 -0.02 12.72 24.10
CA ARG A 410 -1.10 12.35 25.02
C ARG A 410 -2.24 11.65 24.30
N SER A 411 -2.88 10.69 24.97
CA SER A 411 -4.14 10.11 24.50
C SER A 411 -5.31 11.03 24.88
N THR A 412 -6.00 11.57 23.88
CA THR A 412 -7.19 12.43 24.09
C THR A 412 -8.45 11.76 23.55
N PRO A 413 -9.60 11.80 24.25
CA PRO A 413 -10.86 11.35 23.68
C PRO A 413 -11.16 12.10 22.37
N TRP A 414 -11.60 11.36 21.36
CA TRP A 414 -12.05 11.93 20.10
C TRP A 414 -13.38 12.67 20.36
N LEU A 415 -13.37 13.99 20.33
CA LEU A 415 -14.59 14.81 20.35
C LEU A 415 -15.18 14.91 18.95
#